data_AF-A0A5S9MDH9-F1
#
_entry.id   AF-A0A5S9MDH9-F1
#
_cell.length_a   1.000
_cell.length_b   1.000
_cell.length_c   1.000
_cell.angle_alpha   90.00
_cell.angle_beta   90.00
_cell.angle_gamma   90.00
#
_symmetry.space_group_name_H-M   'P 1'
#
loop_
_entity.id
_entity.type
_entity.pdbx_description
1 polymer ?
#
loop_
_entity_poly.entity_id
_entity_poly.type
_entity_poly.pdbx_seq_one_letter_code
_entity_poly.pdbx_strand_id
1 'polypeptide(L)'
;MALYAEIERQEAGRSEWLEPLIVAISKEDPPDKAVINIDESRMEIELADIEKKNMERIVQVKHGGERPRRCEKCKYCRSTNRLNRIIHFSELVNS
;
A
#
# COMPACT_ATOMS: atom_id res chain seq x y z
N MET A 1 -0.33 7.82 5.96
CA MET A 1 -0.31 8.86 7.02
C MET A 1 0.17 8.29 8.33
N ALA A 2 -0.35 7.14 8.76
CA ALA A 2 0.07 6.44 9.98
C ALA A 2 1.60 6.32 10.17
N LEU A 3 2.31 5.84 9.16
CA LEU A 3 3.77 5.75 9.19
C LEU A 3 4.47 7.11 9.35
N TYR A 4 3.99 8.16 8.67
CA TYR A 4 4.59 9.49 8.75
C TYR A 4 4.41 10.10 10.14
N ALA A 5 3.20 10.00 10.71
CA ALA A 5 2.92 10.50 12.05
C ALA A 5 3.71 9.72 13.11
N GLU A 6 3.87 8.41 12.96
CA GLU A 6 4.65 7.62 13.91
C GLU A 6 6.14 7.95 13.86
N ILE A 7 6.72 8.11 12.67
CA ILE A 7 8.12 8.54 12.53
C ILE A 7 8.31 9.94 13.11
N GLU A 8 7.42 10.89 12.79
CA GLU A 8 7.49 12.24 13.34
C GLU A 8 7.40 12.23 14.87
N ARG A 9 6.46 11.47 15.44
CA ARG A 9 6.29 11.35 16.89
C ARG A 9 7.55 10.82 17.56
N GLN A 10 8.19 9.79 16.99
CA GLN A 10 9.43 9.22 17.50
C GLN A 10 10.59 10.22 17.42
N GLU A 11 10.81 10.83 16.26
CA GLU A 11 11.94 11.74 16.03
C GLU A 11 11.80 13.06 16.82
N ALA A 12 10.59 13.57 16.96
CA ALA A 12 10.30 14.78 17.72
C ALA A 12 10.12 14.52 19.23
N GLY A 13 10.12 13.26 19.67
CA GLY A 13 9.93 12.88 21.07
C GLY A 13 8.54 13.23 21.64
N ARG A 14 7.49 13.21 20.79
CA ARG A 14 6.13 13.55 21.20
C ARG A 14 5.43 12.38 21.90
N SER A 15 4.52 12.71 22.80
CA SER A 15 3.63 11.74 23.44
C SER A 15 2.51 11.27 22.51
N GLU A 16 2.06 12.15 21.61
CA GLU A 16 0.90 11.92 20.73
C GLU A 16 1.26 12.16 19.26
N TRP A 17 0.49 11.57 18.35
CA TRP A 17 0.62 11.84 16.92
C TRP A 17 0.15 13.25 16.58
N LEU A 18 0.85 13.89 15.65
CA LEU A 18 0.26 15.05 14.96
C LEU A 18 -0.89 14.61 14.07
N GLU A 19 -1.90 15.48 13.98
CA GLU A 19 -3.08 15.26 13.14
C GLU A 19 -2.70 15.30 11.65
N PRO A 20 -2.85 14.18 10.91
CA PRO A 20 -2.56 14.16 9.49
C PRO A 20 -3.72 14.75 8.68
N LEU A 21 -3.41 15.71 7.80
CA LEU A 21 -4.37 16.32 6.89
C LEU A 21 -3.97 16.08 5.43
N ILE A 22 -4.93 15.67 4.62
CA ILE A 22 -4.80 15.62 3.16
C ILE A 22 -5.48 16.86 2.59
N VAL A 23 -4.72 17.73 1.94
CA VAL A 23 -5.27 18.84 1.16
C VAL A 23 -5.45 18.36 -0.28
N ALA A 24 -6.68 18.00 -0.63
CA ALA A 24 -7.04 17.45 -1.93
C ALA A 24 -7.59 18.52 -2.87
N ILE A 25 -7.16 18.46 -4.14
CA ILE A 25 -7.66 19.31 -5.22
C ILE A 25 -8.01 18.39 -6.40
N SER A 26 -9.26 18.45 -6.88
CA SER A 26 -9.71 17.62 -8.00
C SER A 26 -9.17 18.15 -9.34
N LYS A 27 -9.16 17.30 -10.37
CA LYS A 27 -8.71 17.67 -11.73
C LYS A 27 -9.89 18.04 -12.65
N GLU A 28 -11.07 18.18 -12.09
CA GLU A 28 -12.25 18.60 -12.82
C GLU A 28 -12.15 20.09 -13.19
N ASP A 29 -13.00 20.53 -14.11
CA ASP A 29 -13.09 21.93 -14.52
C ASP A 29 -14.54 22.40 -14.31
N PRO A 30 -14.83 23.22 -13.28
CA PRO A 30 -13.88 23.82 -12.34
C PRO A 30 -13.33 22.82 -11.29
N PRO A 31 -12.13 23.04 -10.72
CA PRO A 31 -11.59 22.19 -9.67
C PRO A 31 -12.39 22.27 -8.37
N ASP A 32 -12.55 21.12 -7.71
CA ASP A 32 -13.04 21.03 -6.34
C ASP A 32 -11.88 20.92 -5.32
N LYS A 33 -12.13 21.25 -4.05
CA LYS A 33 -11.11 21.24 -2.99
C LYS A 33 -11.67 20.78 -1.65
N ALA A 34 -10.89 19.96 -0.94
CA ALA A 34 -11.23 19.48 0.39
C ALA A 34 -9.98 19.37 1.29
N VAL A 35 -10.15 19.62 2.59
CA VAL A 35 -9.18 19.23 3.63
C VAL A 35 -9.76 18.03 4.35
N ILE A 36 -9.05 16.90 4.26
CA ILE A 36 -9.53 15.60 4.74
C ILE A 36 -8.65 15.20 5.92
N ASN A 37 -9.30 15.02 7.06
CA ASN A 37 -8.69 14.47 8.26
C ASN A 37 -8.67 12.93 8.23
N ILE A 38 -7.66 12.33 8.86
CA ILE A 38 -7.66 10.90 9.18
C ILE A 38 -7.59 10.77 10.69
N ASP A 39 -8.59 10.10 11.26
CA ASP A 39 -8.74 9.94 12.69
C ASP A 39 -7.74 8.95 13.27
N GLU A 40 -7.47 9.10 14.57
CA GLU A 40 -6.48 8.29 15.29
C GLU A 40 -6.81 6.79 15.23
N SER A 41 -8.09 6.42 15.33
CA SER A 41 -8.49 5.01 15.26
C SER A 41 -8.08 4.37 13.93
N ARG A 42 -8.17 5.12 12.82
CA ARG A 42 -7.70 4.65 11.53
C ARG A 42 -6.18 4.53 11.49
N MET A 43 -5.46 5.44 12.12
CA MET A 43 -4.00 5.41 12.20
C MET A 43 -3.50 4.15 12.94
N GLU A 44 -4.11 3.82 14.07
CA GLU A 44 -3.81 2.60 14.85
C GLU A 44 -4.01 1.33 14.02
N ILE A 45 -5.16 1.22 13.33
CA ILE A 45 -5.48 0.07 12.48
C ILE A 45 -4.43 -0.10 11.37
N GLU A 46 -4.06 0.98 10.69
CA GLU A 46 -3.10 0.92 9.58
C GLU A 46 -1.69 0.55 10.08
N LEU A 47 -1.24 1.07 11.23
CA LEU A 47 0.05 0.67 11.82
C LEU A 47 0.05 -0.80 12.23
N ALA A 48 -1.02 -1.27 12.88
CA ALA A 48 -1.18 -2.66 13.24
C ALA A 48 -1.18 -3.59 12.02
N ASP A 49 -1.80 -3.18 10.91
CA ASP A 49 -1.81 -3.94 9.67
C ASP A 49 -0.44 -4.00 8.99
N ILE A 50 0.34 -2.91 9.06
CA ILE A 50 1.73 -2.90 8.60
C ILE A 50 2.55 -3.90 9.42
N GLU A 51 2.52 -3.78 10.75
CA GLU A 51 3.32 -4.60 11.67
C GLU A 51 2.95 -6.09 11.59
N LYS A 52 1.65 -6.41 11.71
CA LYS A 52 1.19 -7.79 11.94
C LYS A 52 0.99 -8.60 10.68
N LYS A 53 0.62 -7.98 9.55
CA LYS A 53 0.19 -8.72 8.35
C LYS A 53 1.23 -8.76 7.25
N ASN A 54 1.95 -7.65 7.05
CA ASN A 54 2.66 -7.43 5.80
C ASN A 54 4.18 -7.35 5.95
N MET A 55 4.69 -6.78 7.06
CA MET A 55 6.11 -6.43 7.14
C MET A 55 7.05 -7.63 7.08
N GLU A 56 6.74 -8.71 7.81
CA GLU A 56 7.60 -9.91 7.85
C GLU A 56 7.85 -10.47 6.45
N ARG A 57 6.78 -10.68 5.67
CA ARG A 57 6.90 -11.20 4.30
C ARG A 57 7.64 -10.22 3.40
N ILE A 58 7.37 -8.92 3.52
CA ILE A 58 8.07 -7.90 2.71
C ILE A 58 9.58 -7.98 2.94
N VAL A 59 10.01 -8.10 4.21
CA VAL A 59 11.43 -8.26 4.57
C VAL A 59 12.00 -9.55 3.98
N GLN A 60 11.31 -10.68 4.14
CA GLN A 60 11.76 -11.97 3.58
C GLN A 60 11.95 -11.91 2.06
N VAL A 61 11.00 -11.32 1.32
CA VAL A 61 11.13 -11.17 -0.14
C VAL A 61 12.27 -10.24 -0.50
N LYS A 62 12.37 -9.09 0.18
CA LYS A 62 13.39 -8.08 -0.09
C LYS A 62 14.81 -8.62 0.09
N HIS A 63 15.02 -9.46 1.10
CA HIS A 63 16.32 -10.06 1.40
C HIS A 63 16.54 -11.44 0.74
N GLY A 64 15.62 -11.87 -0.14
CA GLY A 64 15.76 -13.13 -0.89
C GLY A 64 15.44 -14.40 -0.10
N GLY A 65 14.90 -14.29 1.11
CA GLY A 65 14.44 -15.42 1.93
C GLY A 65 13.18 -16.10 1.37
N GLU A 66 12.32 -15.37 0.65
CA GLU A 66 11.16 -15.93 -0.05
C GLU A 66 11.03 -15.38 -1.48
N ARG A 67 10.45 -16.16 -2.40
CA ARG A 67 10.18 -15.68 -3.76
C ARG A 67 9.01 -14.67 -3.78
N PRO A 68 9.08 -13.62 -4.63
CA PRO A 68 7.97 -12.69 -4.82
C PRO A 68 6.78 -13.39 -5.49
N ARG A 69 5.57 -13.05 -5.03
CA ARG A 69 4.33 -13.47 -5.71
C ARG A 69 4.07 -12.50 -6.86
N ARG A 70 3.89 -13.03 -8.06
CA ARG A 70 3.55 -12.24 -9.25
C ARG A 70 2.04 -12.01 -9.26
N CYS A 71 1.59 -10.80 -9.59
CA CYS A 71 0.16 -10.50 -9.70
C CYS A 71 -0.43 -10.88 -11.07
N GLU A 72 0.44 -11.15 -12.06
CA GLU A 72 0.12 -11.51 -13.45
C GLU A 72 -0.78 -10.54 -14.24
N LYS A 73 -1.14 -9.39 -13.65
CA LYS A 73 -2.01 -8.38 -14.28
C LYS A 73 -1.32 -7.04 -14.55
N CYS A 74 -0.24 -6.72 -13.83
CA CYS A 74 0.47 -5.45 -14.00
C CYS A 74 1.37 -5.42 -15.24
N LYS A 75 1.76 -4.21 -15.69
CA LYS A 75 2.66 -4.02 -16.85
C LYS A 75 3.96 -4.84 -16.74
N TYR A 76 4.58 -4.84 -15.56
CA TYR A 76 5.81 -5.58 -15.32
C TYR A 76 5.65 -7.09 -15.50
N CYS A 77 4.62 -7.69 -14.89
CA CYS A 77 4.36 -9.12 -15.03
C CYS A 77 4.11 -9.50 -16.49
N ARG A 78 3.27 -8.73 -17.21
CA ARG A 78 2.99 -8.97 -18.65
C ARG A 78 4.25 -8.89 -19.50
N SER A 79 5.12 -7.91 -19.26
CA SER A 79 6.37 -7.73 -20.02
C SER A 79 7.42 -8.81 -19.79
N THR A 80 7.37 -9.48 -18.64
CA THR A 80 8.33 -10.53 -18.24
C THR A 80 7.73 -11.93 -18.31
N ASN A 81 6.49 -12.06 -18.75
CA ASN A 81 5.83 -13.34 -18.88
C ASN A 81 6.52 -14.18 -19.96
N ARG A 82 6.66 -15.48 -19.70
CA ARG A 82 7.24 -16.44 -20.64
C ARG A 82 6.21 -17.54 -20.89
N LEU A 83 5.86 -17.74 -22.16
CA LEU A 83 4.92 -18.79 -22.55
C LEU A 83 5.49 -20.15 -22.13
N ASN A 84 4.84 -20.79 -21.15
CA ASN A 84 5.31 -22.03 -20.54
C ASN A 84 4.22 -23.12 -20.45
N ARG A 85 2.97 -22.80 -20.79
CA ARG A 85 1.85 -23.74 -20.84
C ARG A 85 0.72 -23.24 -21.73
N ILE A 86 -0.13 -24.17 -22.18
CA ILE A 86 -1.42 -23.88 -22.80
C ILE A 86 -2.44 -23.70 -21.66
N ILE A 87 -3.30 -22.68 -21.75
CA ILE A 87 -4.39 -22.44 -20.79
C ILE A 87 -5.75 -22.71 -21.43
N HIS A 88 -6.72 -23.13 -20.62
CA HIS A 88 -8.11 -23.27 -21.05
C HIS A 88 -8.87 -21.95 -20.90
N PHE A 89 -9.89 -21.69 -21.73
CA PHE A 89 -10.62 -20.41 -21.71
C PHE A 89 -11.24 -20.09 -20.35
N SER A 90 -11.63 -21.11 -19.58
CA SER A 90 -12.18 -20.96 -18.22
C SER A 90 -11.21 -20.26 -17.25
N GLU A 91 -9.90 -20.37 -17.48
CA GLU A 91 -8.89 -19.70 -16.67
C GLU A 91 -8.90 -18.17 -16.87
N LEU A 92 -9.45 -17.68 -17.99
CA LEU A 92 -9.59 -16.24 -18.27
C LEU A 92 -10.84 -15.62 -17.62
N VAL A 93 -11.83 -16.44 -17.28
CA VAL A 93 -13.11 -15.97 -16.71
C VAL A 93 -13.02 -15.84 -15.19
N ASN A 94 -12.16 -16.66 -14.55
CA ASN A 94 -11.98 -16.71 -13.10
C ASN A 94 -10.75 -15.93 -12.60
N SER A 95 -10.09 -15.16 -13.47
CA SER A 95 -8.78 -14.55 -13.20
C SER A 95 -8.83 -13.22 -12.47
#